data_AF-U1HQZ2-F1
#
_entry.id   AF-U1HQZ2-F1
#
_cell.length_a   1.000
_cell.length_b   1.000
_cell.length_c   1.000
_cell.angle_alpha   90.00
_cell.angle_beta   90.00
_cell.angle_gamma   90.00
#
_symmetry.space_group_name_H-M   'P 1'
#
loop_
_entity.id
_entity.type
_entity.pdbx_description
1 polymer ?
#
loop_
_entity_poly.entity_id
_entity_poly.type
_entity_poly.pdbx_seq_one_letter_code
_entity_poly.pdbx_strand_id
1 'polypeptide(L)'
;MDSTILQHLTLGWEKTSFLIQAASNQWKLLLGPSLLAYLCLVSLLRFRRAKGLYLRYSHLPKDAFSGMTVDEAFAIHNNLVQLEFPTVVSIATVFALFMTYGIPSVSSLLVTTGQIPADGRTGTKRMADTGALLLEAVLNPPASDRAIAAVARINYIHAGYRRRGRISDADMLYTLSLFALEPSRWVGRLEWRQITELELCAIGVLWKSIGEAMEIPYDALPSSRCGWRNGLEWLRELSEWSSADEGGHMIP
;
A
#
# COMPACT_ATOMS: atom_id res chain seq x y z
N MET A 1 -48.96 50.54 31.57
CA MET A 1 -47.71 50.17 30.89
C MET A 1 -47.94 50.43 29.41
N ASP A 2 -47.17 51.32 28.80
CA ASP A 2 -47.48 51.95 27.52
C ASP A 2 -47.35 50.94 26.37
N SER A 3 -48.42 50.75 25.59
CA SER A 3 -48.48 49.75 24.50
C SER A 3 -47.40 49.96 23.44
N THR A 4 -47.00 51.23 23.28
CA THR A 4 -45.93 51.68 22.38
C THR A 4 -44.56 51.10 22.76
N ILE A 5 -44.27 50.97 24.06
CA ILE A 5 -42.98 50.44 24.54
C ILE A 5 -42.87 48.94 24.25
N LEU A 6 -43.96 48.19 24.45
CA LEU A 6 -43.99 46.75 24.13
C LEU A 6 -43.83 46.50 22.64
N GLN A 7 -44.43 47.34 21.78
CA GLN A 7 -44.30 47.24 20.33
C GLN A 7 -42.86 47.50 19.85
N HIS A 8 -42.16 48.47 20.43
CA HIS A 8 -40.76 48.74 20.08
C HIS A 8 -39.82 47.61 20.52
N LEU A 9 -40.08 46.99 21.67
CA LEU A 9 -39.29 45.86 22.17
C LEU A 9 -39.48 44.60 21.32
N THR A 10 -40.71 44.29 20.88
CA THR A 10 -40.98 43.13 20.01
C THR A 10 -40.38 43.32 18.61
N LEU A 11 -40.51 44.50 18.01
CA LEU A 11 -39.87 44.84 16.73
C LEU A 11 -38.33 44.76 16.80
N GLY A 12 -37.74 45.18 17.93
CA GLY A 12 -36.30 45.04 18.18
C GLY A 12 -35.86 43.58 18.30
N TRP A 13 -36.64 42.75 19.00
CA TRP A 13 -36.40 41.31 19.15
C TRP A 13 -36.54 40.55 17.82
N GLU A 14 -37.55 40.85 17.00
CA GLU A 14 -37.74 40.22 15.69
C GLU A 14 -36.63 40.59 14.70
N LYS A 15 -36.19 41.86 14.68
CA LYS A 15 -35.05 42.28 13.84
C LYS A 15 -33.75 41.60 14.27
N THR A 16 -33.48 41.53 15.57
CA THR A 16 -32.25 40.88 16.06
C THR A 16 -32.26 39.37 15.83
N SER A 17 -33.39 38.70 16.05
CA SER A 17 -33.52 37.26 15.75
C SER A 17 -33.38 36.97 14.26
N PHE A 18 -33.97 37.79 13.39
CA PHE A 18 -33.80 37.68 11.94
C PHE A 18 -32.34 37.87 11.50
N LEU A 19 -31.63 38.87 12.03
CA LEU A 19 -30.23 39.11 11.70
C LEU A 19 -29.32 37.97 12.21
N ILE A 20 -29.58 37.45 13.41
CA ILE A 20 -28.87 36.29 13.96
C ILE A 20 -29.12 35.05 13.12
N GLN A 21 -30.37 34.82 12.67
CA GLN A 21 -30.73 33.65 11.86
C GLN A 21 -30.27 33.74 10.41
N ALA A 22 -30.22 34.95 9.85
CA ALA A 22 -29.60 35.21 8.56
C ALA A 22 -28.08 34.97 8.64
N ALA A 23 -27.40 35.50 9.65
CA ALA A 23 -25.99 35.23 9.90
C ALA A 23 -25.72 33.73 10.18
N SER A 24 -26.61 33.05 10.91
CA SER A 24 -26.49 31.63 11.24
C SER A 24 -26.74 30.69 10.05
N ASN A 25 -27.18 31.18 8.89
CA ASN A 25 -27.39 30.38 7.68
C ASN A 25 -26.38 30.68 6.57
N GLN A 26 -25.60 31.76 6.68
CA GLN A 26 -24.61 32.15 5.67
C GLN A 26 -23.49 31.12 5.49
N TRP A 27 -23.12 30.37 6.54
CA TRP A 27 -22.10 29.31 6.42
C TRP A 27 -22.51 28.20 5.45
N LYS A 28 -23.82 27.94 5.28
CA LYS A 28 -24.32 26.94 4.31
C LYS A 28 -24.02 27.34 2.87
N LEU A 29 -24.00 28.64 2.59
CA LEU A 29 -23.64 29.19 1.28
C LEU A 29 -22.13 29.05 1.00
N LEU A 30 -21.31 29.00 2.05
CA LEU A 30 -19.86 28.83 1.94
C LEU A 30 -19.42 27.37 1.85
N LEU A 31 -20.23 26.41 2.32
CA LEU A 31 -19.89 24.98 2.32
C LEU A 31 -19.56 24.46 0.91
N GLY A 32 -20.43 24.71 -0.07
CA GLY A 32 -20.27 24.23 -1.44
C GLY A 32 -18.99 24.76 -2.11
N PRO A 33 -18.78 26.09 -2.16
CA PRO A 33 -17.55 26.69 -2.68
C PRO A 33 -16.30 26.25 -1.92
N SER A 34 -16.38 26.11 -0.59
CA SER A 34 -15.23 25.66 0.22
C SER A 34 -14.86 24.22 -0.09
N LEU A 35 -15.84 23.33 -0.24
CA LEU A 35 -15.62 21.95 -0.64
C LEU A 35 -15.03 21.87 -2.05
N LEU A 36 -15.55 22.65 -3.01
CA LEU A 36 -15.03 22.69 -4.37
C LEU A 36 -13.59 23.22 -4.39
N ALA A 37 -13.32 24.32 -3.69
CA ALA A 37 -11.99 24.90 -3.57
C ALA A 37 -11.00 23.91 -2.94
N TYR A 38 -11.42 23.19 -1.89
CA TYR A 38 -10.65 22.13 -1.27
C TYR A 38 -10.33 21.00 -2.26
N LEU A 39 -11.32 20.48 -2.97
CA LEU A 39 -11.13 19.40 -3.96
C LEU A 39 -10.22 19.85 -5.11
N CYS A 40 -10.39 21.08 -5.62
CA CYS A 40 -9.52 21.65 -6.64
C CYS A 40 -8.08 21.79 -6.13
N LEU A 41 -7.89 22.32 -4.92
CA LEU A 41 -6.57 22.48 -4.32
C LEU A 41 -5.89 21.12 -4.12
N VAL A 42 -6.58 20.14 -3.56
CA VAL A 42 -6.07 18.77 -3.37
C VAL A 42 -5.69 18.14 -4.71
N SER A 43 -6.56 18.25 -5.72
CA SER A 43 -6.28 17.75 -7.06
C SER A 43 -5.03 18.40 -7.65
N LEU A 44 -4.94 19.72 -7.63
CA LEU A 44 -3.77 20.47 -8.13
C LEU A 44 -2.48 20.06 -7.43
N LEU A 45 -2.49 19.96 -6.10
CA LEU A 45 -1.30 19.59 -5.32
C LEU A 45 -0.87 18.14 -5.59
N ARG A 46 -1.83 17.20 -5.71
CA ARG A 46 -1.57 15.80 -6.05
C ARG A 46 -0.96 15.65 -7.44
N PHE A 47 -1.56 16.27 -8.47
CA PHE A 47 -1.01 16.23 -9.83
C PHE A 47 0.34 16.94 -9.94
N ARG A 48 0.57 18.02 -9.17
CA ARG A 48 1.89 18.66 -9.09
C ARG A 48 2.93 17.73 -8.48
N ARG A 49 2.61 16.99 -7.41
CA ARG A 49 3.52 16.03 -6.80
C ARG A 49 3.87 14.90 -7.77
N ALA A 50 2.85 14.28 -8.39
CA ALA A 50 3.06 13.20 -9.36
C ALA A 50 3.95 13.65 -10.53
N LYS A 51 3.73 14.84 -11.10
CA LYS A 51 4.60 15.40 -12.14
C LYS A 51 6.01 15.73 -11.63
N GLY A 52 6.12 16.24 -10.41
CA GLY A 52 7.41 16.58 -9.80
C GLY A 52 8.29 15.35 -9.55
N LEU A 53 7.70 14.18 -9.32
CA LEU A 53 8.42 12.92 -9.13
C LEU A 53 9.27 12.57 -10.36
N TYR A 54 8.69 12.65 -11.56
CA TYR A 54 9.41 12.41 -12.83
C TYR A 54 10.58 13.37 -13.05
N LEU A 55 10.43 14.64 -12.65
CA LEU A 55 11.51 15.62 -12.76
C LEU A 55 12.65 15.29 -11.79
N ARG A 56 12.32 14.86 -10.57
CA ARG A 56 13.30 14.47 -9.54
C ARG A 56 14.17 13.28 -9.98
N TYR A 57 13.58 12.32 -10.69
CA TYR A 57 14.29 11.13 -11.20
C TYR A 57 14.55 11.19 -12.71
N SER A 58 14.71 12.40 -13.25
CA SER A 58 14.95 12.63 -14.68
C SER A 58 16.29 12.10 -15.20
N HIS A 59 17.21 11.74 -14.30
CA HIS A 59 18.47 11.07 -14.65
C HIS A 59 18.26 9.61 -15.10
N LEU A 60 17.13 8.99 -14.74
CA LEU A 60 16.78 7.65 -15.20
C LEU A 60 16.30 7.70 -16.65
N PRO A 61 16.78 6.80 -17.53
CA PRO A 61 16.30 6.74 -18.91
C PRO A 61 14.80 6.46 -18.95
N LYS A 62 14.01 7.31 -19.63
CA LYS A 62 12.54 7.20 -19.61
C LYS A 62 12.00 5.87 -20.13
N ASP A 63 12.69 5.26 -21.09
CA ASP A 63 12.21 4.05 -21.76
C ASP A 63 12.69 2.76 -21.08
N ALA A 64 13.62 2.87 -20.13
CA ALA A 64 14.26 1.71 -19.52
C ALA A 64 14.32 1.77 -17.99
N PHE A 65 14.27 2.95 -17.37
CA PHE A 65 14.50 3.17 -15.93
C PHE A 65 15.68 2.35 -15.36
N SER A 66 16.66 2.03 -16.22
CA SER A 66 17.78 1.18 -15.89
C SER A 66 18.72 1.93 -14.96
N GLY A 67 19.28 1.21 -13.98
CA GLY A 67 20.16 1.80 -12.98
C GLY A 67 19.45 2.44 -11.79
N MET A 68 18.12 2.34 -11.67
CA MET A 68 17.41 2.73 -10.45
C MET A 68 17.95 1.95 -9.25
N THR A 69 18.46 2.67 -8.26
CA THR A 69 19.00 2.07 -7.04
C THR A 69 17.88 1.63 -6.10
N VAL A 70 18.20 0.72 -5.18
CA VAL A 70 17.25 0.25 -4.15
C VAL A 70 16.80 1.39 -3.22
N ASP A 71 17.67 2.37 -2.94
CA ASP A 71 17.32 3.56 -2.14
C ASP A 71 16.35 4.51 -2.87
N GLU A 72 16.53 4.70 -4.18
CA GLU A 72 15.59 5.49 -4.99
C GLU A 72 14.26 4.78 -5.13
N ALA A 73 14.28 3.47 -5.37
CA ALA A 73 13.11 2.62 -5.41
C ALA A 73 12.33 2.70 -4.08
N PHE A 74 13.03 2.60 -2.95
CA PHE A 74 12.47 2.83 -1.63
C PHE A 74 11.87 4.23 -1.48
N ALA A 75 12.58 5.29 -1.88
CA ALA A 75 12.09 6.66 -1.74
C ALA A 75 10.82 6.92 -2.57
N ILE A 76 10.75 6.36 -3.79
CA ILE A 76 9.57 6.41 -4.66
C ILE A 76 8.43 5.61 -4.05
N HIS A 77 8.68 4.35 -3.65
CA HIS A 77 7.69 3.50 -3.00
C HIS A 77 7.15 4.14 -1.72
N ASN A 78 8.03 4.69 -0.87
CA ASN A 78 7.63 5.33 0.38
C ASN A 78 6.75 6.57 0.12
N ASN A 79 7.00 7.32 -0.97
CA ASN A 79 6.12 8.41 -1.39
C ASN A 79 4.72 7.91 -1.73
N LEU A 80 4.61 6.78 -2.46
CA LEU A 80 3.34 6.17 -2.81
C LEU A 80 2.53 5.79 -1.57
N VAL A 81 3.17 5.04 -0.66
CA VAL A 81 2.47 4.42 0.48
C VAL A 81 2.23 5.38 1.65
N GLN A 82 2.98 6.48 1.77
CA GLN A 82 2.78 7.46 2.84
C GLN A 82 1.95 8.66 2.40
N LEU A 83 2.03 9.07 1.12
CA LEU A 83 1.52 10.38 0.69
C LEU A 83 0.52 10.34 -0.47
N GLU A 84 0.63 9.38 -1.39
CA GLU A 84 -0.25 9.32 -2.57
C GLU A 84 -1.48 8.45 -2.32
N PHE A 85 -1.28 7.20 -1.87
CA PHE A 85 -2.31 6.17 -1.75
C PHE A 85 -2.29 5.44 -0.38
N PRO A 86 -2.12 6.15 0.76
CA PRO A 86 -1.84 5.50 2.04
C PRO A 86 -2.93 4.53 2.48
N THR A 87 -4.21 4.91 2.30
CA THR A 87 -5.33 4.08 2.72
C THR A 87 -5.48 2.83 1.85
N VAL A 88 -5.52 2.98 0.53
CA VAL A 88 -5.73 1.85 -0.38
C VAL A 88 -4.54 0.89 -0.34
N VAL A 89 -3.30 1.38 -0.31
CA VAL A 89 -2.13 0.51 -0.17
C VAL A 89 -2.14 -0.23 1.16
N SER A 90 -2.52 0.42 2.27
CA SER A 90 -2.61 -0.25 3.58
C SER A 90 -3.65 -1.38 3.56
N ILE A 91 -4.84 -1.11 3.03
CA ILE A 91 -5.91 -2.13 2.93
C ILE A 91 -5.48 -3.27 1.99
N ALA A 92 -4.91 -2.95 0.83
CA ALA A 92 -4.43 -3.93 -0.13
C ALA A 92 -3.32 -4.82 0.44
N THR A 93 -2.41 -4.25 1.24
CA THR A 93 -1.34 -5.01 1.92
C THR A 93 -1.91 -6.01 2.92
N VAL A 94 -2.90 -5.59 3.71
CA VAL A 94 -3.60 -6.48 4.63
C VAL A 94 -4.38 -7.55 3.86
N PHE A 95 -5.01 -7.19 2.75
CA PHE A 95 -5.71 -8.14 1.88
C PHE A 95 -4.76 -9.16 1.25
N ALA A 96 -3.59 -8.73 0.76
CA ALA A 96 -2.54 -9.63 0.26
C ALA A 96 -2.13 -10.66 1.31
N LEU A 97 -1.95 -10.22 2.57
CA LEU A 97 -1.70 -11.14 3.68
C LEU A 97 -2.85 -12.15 3.86
N PHE A 98 -4.10 -11.71 3.80
CA PHE A 98 -5.24 -12.62 3.88
C PHE A 98 -5.30 -13.62 2.71
N MET A 99 -4.93 -13.22 1.50
CA MET A 99 -4.89 -14.12 0.35
C MET A 99 -3.88 -15.28 0.54
N THR A 100 -2.80 -15.07 1.30
CA THR A 100 -1.89 -16.19 1.64
C THR A 100 -2.59 -17.32 2.40
N TYR A 101 -3.69 -17.05 3.10
CA TYR A 101 -4.46 -18.07 3.80
C TYR A 101 -5.35 -18.89 2.86
N GLY A 102 -5.55 -18.43 1.61
CA GLY A 102 -6.20 -19.22 0.55
C GLY A 102 -5.29 -20.30 -0.04
N ILE A 103 -3.99 -20.29 0.29
CA ILE A 103 -3.02 -21.27 -0.18
C ILE A 103 -3.07 -22.51 0.74
N PRO A 104 -3.37 -23.72 0.23
CA PRO A 104 -3.58 -24.91 1.07
C PRO A 104 -2.37 -25.32 1.92
N SER A 105 -1.16 -25.21 1.37
CA SER A 105 0.10 -25.50 2.08
C SER A 105 0.28 -24.55 3.27
N VAL A 106 0.05 -23.25 3.04
CA VAL A 106 0.18 -22.19 4.05
C VAL A 106 -0.89 -22.34 5.13
N SER A 107 -2.16 -22.45 4.75
CA SER A 107 -3.27 -22.55 5.71
C SER A 107 -3.16 -23.80 6.58
N SER A 108 -2.85 -24.96 5.99
CA SER A 108 -2.60 -26.21 6.73
C SER A 108 -1.45 -26.06 7.74
N LEU A 109 -0.36 -25.42 7.33
CA LEU A 109 0.78 -25.16 8.21
C LEU A 109 0.40 -24.23 9.37
N LEU A 110 -0.35 -23.15 9.10
CA LEU A 110 -0.77 -22.19 10.12
C LEU A 110 -1.71 -22.78 11.17
N VAL A 111 -2.62 -23.67 10.75
CA VAL A 111 -3.50 -24.42 11.67
C VAL A 111 -2.67 -25.40 12.49
N THR A 112 -1.83 -26.21 11.83
CA THR A 112 -1.03 -27.26 12.49
C THR A 112 -0.05 -26.69 13.52
N THR A 113 0.49 -25.50 13.26
CA THR A 113 1.44 -24.81 14.15
C THR A 113 0.75 -23.93 15.21
N GLY A 114 -0.59 -23.90 15.25
CA GLY A 114 -1.36 -23.08 16.18
C GLY A 114 -1.18 -21.57 16.00
N GLN A 115 -0.74 -21.14 14.81
CA GLN A 115 -0.59 -19.71 14.46
C GLN A 115 -1.92 -19.09 14.05
N ILE A 116 -2.81 -19.88 13.45
CA ILE A 116 -4.23 -19.56 13.24
C ILE A 116 -5.05 -20.82 13.59
N PRO A 117 -5.26 -21.10 14.89
CA PRO A 117 -6.05 -22.23 15.33
C PRO A 117 -7.52 -22.04 14.94
N ALA A 118 -8.26 -23.14 14.84
CA ALA A 118 -9.67 -23.11 14.49
C ALA A 118 -10.54 -22.27 15.45
N ASP A 119 -10.10 -22.10 16.71
CA ASP A 119 -10.75 -21.25 17.71
C ASP A 119 -10.36 -19.76 17.64
N GLY A 120 -9.48 -19.39 16.70
CA GLY A 120 -9.07 -18.01 16.41
C GLY A 120 -8.15 -17.34 17.45
N ARG A 121 -7.79 -18.03 18.54
CA ARG A 121 -7.26 -17.39 19.75
C ARG A 121 -5.88 -16.72 19.60
N THR A 122 -5.04 -17.18 18.66
CA THR A 122 -3.70 -16.61 18.41
C THR A 122 -3.61 -15.81 17.10
N GLY A 123 -4.70 -15.73 16.33
CA GLY A 123 -4.69 -15.06 15.02
C GLY A 123 -4.39 -13.56 15.10
N THR A 124 -4.88 -12.88 16.14
CA THR A 124 -4.62 -11.44 16.37
C THR A 124 -3.15 -11.14 16.64
N LYS A 125 -2.50 -11.95 17.49
CA LYS A 125 -1.06 -11.85 17.75
C LYS A 125 -0.26 -12.07 16.47
N ARG A 126 -0.57 -13.13 15.71
CA ARG A 126 0.11 -13.42 14.43
C ARG A 126 0.01 -12.25 13.45
N MET A 127 -1.19 -11.68 13.31
CA MET A 127 -1.41 -10.50 12.46
C MET A 127 -0.56 -9.31 12.92
N ALA A 128 -0.51 -9.04 14.23
CA ALA A 128 0.32 -7.97 14.79
C ALA A 128 1.82 -8.20 14.55
N ASP A 129 2.32 -9.41 14.81
CA ASP A 129 3.71 -9.78 14.59
C ASP A 129 4.10 -9.67 13.10
N THR A 130 3.22 -10.13 12.21
CA THR A 130 3.43 -10.06 10.75
C THR A 130 3.44 -8.61 10.28
N GLY A 131 2.47 -7.81 10.73
CA GLY A 131 2.38 -6.39 10.39
C GLY A 131 3.62 -5.62 10.85
N ALA A 132 4.08 -5.86 12.08
CA ALA A 132 5.31 -5.24 12.59
C ALA A 132 6.51 -5.59 11.70
N LEU A 133 6.77 -6.87 11.44
CA LEU A 133 7.93 -7.28 10.62
C LEU A 133 7.87 -6.75 9.19
N LEU A 134 6.69 -6.77 8.56
CA LEU A 134 6.50 -6.29 7.19
C LEU A 134 6.72 -4.77 7.10
N LEU A 135 6.13 -4.01 8.02
CA LEU A 135 6.30 -2.55 8.05
C LEU A 135 7.76 -2.18 8.32
N GLU A 136 8.44 -2.89 9.22
CA GLU A 136 9.85 -2.64 9.49
C GLU A 136 10.74 -2.91 8.27
N ALA A 137 10.46 -3.99 7.52
CA ALA A 137 11.22 -4.36 6.34
C ALA A 137 10.99 -3.41 5.14
N VAL A 138 9.76 -2.90 4.97
CA VAL A 138 9.36 -2.18 3.75
C VAL A 138 9.34 -0.65 3.91
N LEU A 139 9.08 -0.14 5.11
CA LEU A 139 8.93 1.31 5.37
C LEU A 139 10.16 1.99 5.97
N ASN A 140 11.20 1.23 6.31
CA ASN A 140 12.50 1.80 6.66
C ASN A 140 13.47 1.71 5.46
N PRO A 141 14.48 2.60 5.37
CA PRO A 141 15.50 2.50 4.33
C PRO A 141 16.10 1.08 4.27
N PRO A 142 16.29 0.48 3.09
CA PRO A 142 16.64 -0.94 2.98
C PRO A 142 17.94 -1.34 3.70
N ALA A 143 18.92 -0.44 3.75
CA ALA A 143 20.19 -0.64 4.46
C ALA A 143 20.15 -0.26 5.96
N SER A 144 18.98 0.10 6.51
CA SER A 144 18.86 0.46 7.93
C SER A 144 18.83 -0.76 8.83
N ASP A 145 19.33 -0.60 10.07
CA ASP A 145 19.33 -1.67 11.09
C ASP A 145 17.93 -2.26 11.30
N ARG A 146 16.88 -1.44 11.22
CA ARG A 146 15.48 -1.88 11.39
C ARG A 146 15.04 -2.79 10.24
N ALA A 147 15.28 -2.39 9.00
CA ALA A 147 14.93 -3.19 7.82
C ALA A 147 15.70 -4.52 7.82
N ILE A 148 17.02 -4.46 8.07
CA ILE A 148 17.88 -5.64 8.13
C ILE A 148 17.44 -6.60 9.25
N ALA A 149 17.18 -6.08 10.46
CA ALA A 149 16.74 -6.91 11.58
C ALA A 149 15.37 -7.57 11.31
N ALA A 150 14.45 -6.86 10.65
CA ALA A 150 13.16 -7.38 10.28
C ALA A 150 13.27 -8.52 9.25
N VAL A 151 14.02 -8.32 8.17
CA VAL A 151 14.26 -9.36 7.15
C VAL A 151 14.97 -10.57 7.77
N ALA A 152 16.01 -10.34 8.58
CA ALA A 152 16.70 -11.42 9.29
C ALA A 152 15.75 -12.22 10.20
N ARG A 153 14.81 -11.53 10.88
CA ARG A 153 13.80 -12.19 11.71
C ARG A 153 12.80 -12.99 10.89
N ILE A 154 12.37 -12.47 9.74
CA ILE A 154 11.52 -13.18 8.79
C ILE A 154 12.23 -14.45 8.31
N ASN A 155 13.50 -14.34 7.89
CA ASN A 155 14.30 -15.49 7.45
C ASN A 155 14.45 -16.54 8.54
N TYR A 156 14.74 -16.13 9.78
CA TYR A 156 14.84 -17.03 10.92
C TYR A 156 13.54 -17.84 11.14
N ILE A 157 12.39 -17.19 11.07
CA ILE A 157 11.08 -17.84 11.25
C ILE A 157 10.84 -18.86 10.12
N HIS A 158 11.14 -18.49 8.86
CA HIS A 158 10.88 -19.35 7.70
C HIS A 158 11.90 -20.49 7.55
N ALA A 159 13.16 -20.29 7.95
CA ALA A 159 14.26 -21.24 7.72
C ALA A 159 14.00 -22.65 8.30
N GLY A 160 13.35 -22.74 9.46
CA GLY A 160 13.00 -24.03 10.06
C GLY A 160 11.95 -24.80 9.26
N TYR A 161 11.01 -24.11 8.63
CA TYR A 161 9.95 -24.72 7.84
C TYR A 161 10.42 -25.04 6.41
N ARG A 162 11.19 -24.14 5.79
CA ARG A 162 11.82 -24.36 4.47
C ARG A 162 12.74 -25.58 4.49
N ARG A 163 13.62 -25.71 5.49
CA ARG A 163 14.51 -26.89 5.64
C ARG A 163 13.76 -28.22 5.79
N ARG A 164 12.53 -28.19 6.28
CA ARG A 164 11.67 -29.38 6.45
C ARG A 164 10.72 -29.59 5.26
N GLY A 165 10.83 -28.81 4.20
CA GLY A 165 9.96 -28.86 3.02
C GLY A 165 8.50 -28.48 3.33
N ARG A 166 8.25 -27.75 4.42
CA ARG A 166 6.89 -27.34 4.83
C ARG A 166 6.47 -26.01 4.22
N ILE A 167 7.42 -25.22 3.76
CA ILE A 167 7.22 -24.01 2.95
C ILE A 167 8.12 -24.19 1.74
N SER A 168 7.53 -24.29 0.56
CA SER A 168 8.27 -24.43 -0.69
C SER A 168 8.77 -23.07 -1.18
N ASP A 169 9.72 -23.09 -2.12
CA ASP A 169 10.16 -21.84 -2.75
C ASP A 169 9.06 -21.22 -3.63
N ALA A 170 8.17 -22.05 -4.20
CA ALA A 170 6.98 -21.58 -4.90
C ALA A 170 6.02 -20.85 -3.95
N ASP A 171 5.76 -21.38 -2.74
CA ASP A 171 4.95 -20.70 -1.72
C ASP A 171 5.57 -19.33 -1.34
N MET A 172 6.90 -19.27 -1.21
CA MET A 172 7.61 -18.03 -0.90
C MET A 172 7.50 -17.00 -2.03
N LEU A 173 7.71 -17.43 -3.28
CA LEU A 173 7.64 -16.55 -4.45
C LEU A 173 6.21 -16.06 -4.72
N TYR A 174 5.22 -16.93 -4.55
CA TYR A 174 3.81 -16.56 -4.66
C TYR A 174 3.40 -15.60 -3.54
N THR A 175 3.84 -15.84 -2.31
CA THR A 175 3.61 -14.87 -1.21
C THR A 175 4.25 -13.51 -1.51
N LEU A 176 5.47 -13.49 -2.04
CA LEU A 176 6.15 -12.26 -2.45
C LEU A 176 5.38 -11.52 -3.56
N SER A 177 4.83 -12.25 -4.54
CA SER A 177 4.07 -11.65 -5.64
C SER A 177 2.82 -10.93 -5.15
N LEU A 178 2.10 -11.49 -4.17
CA LEU A 178 0.92 -10.84 -3.59
C LEU A 178 1.27 -9.47 -3.02
N PHE A 179 2.38 -9.35 -2.27
CA PHE A 179 2.79 -8.07 -1.71
C PHE A 179 3.31 -7.07 -2.76
N ALA A 180 3.97 -7.56 -3.81
CA ALA A 180 4.48 -6.71 -4.89
C ALA A 180 3.37 -6.20 -5.83
N LEU A 181 2.33 -7.02 -6.07
CA LEU A 181 1.35 -6.80 -7.14
C LEU A 181 0.02 -6.23 -6.63
N GLU A 182 -0.49 -6.72 -5.50
CA GLU A 182 -1.85 -6.38 -5.05
C GLU A 182 -2.03 -4.89 -4.73
N PRO A 183 -1.09 -4.20 -4.04
CA PRO A 183 -1.18 -2.76 -3.86
C PRO A 183 -1.37 -2.01 -5.18
N SER A 184 -0.61 -2.40 -6.22
CA SER A 184 -0.71 -1.78 -7.55
C SER A 184 -2.05 -2.06 -8.23
N ARG A 185 -2.54 -3.31 -8.14
CA ARG A 185 -3.85 -3.72 -8.69
C ARG A 185 -5.00 -2.96 -8.02
N TRP A 186 -4.93 -2.77 -6.70
CA TRP A 186 -5.95 -2.05 -5.94
C TRP A 186 -5.96 -0.55 -6.24
N VAL A 187 -4.79 0.08 -6.29
CA VAL A 187 -4.66 1.49 -6.68
C VAL A 187 -5.26 1.70 -8.07
N GLY A 188 -4.94 0.85 -9.04
CA GLY A 188 -5.49 0.96 -10.40
C GLY A 188 -7.02 0.85 -10.49
N ARG A 189 -7.67 0.21 -9.50
CA ARG A 189 -9.13 0.03 -9.45
C ARG A 189 -9.85 1.09 -8.64
N LEU A 190 -9.25 1.59 -7.56
CA LEU A 190 -9.95 2.35 -6.51
C LEU A 190 -9.46 3.80 -6.36
N GLU A 191 -8.28 4.13 -6.88
CA GLU A 191 -7.67 5.45 -6.66
C GLU A 191 -7.86 6.41 -7.84
N TRP A 192 -7.58 7.69 -7.57
CA TRP A 192 -7.81 8.81 -8.48
C TRP A 192 -6.86 8.85 -9.70
N ARG A 193 -5.81 8.02 -9.73
CA ARG A 193 -4.92 7.83 -10.89
C ARG A 193 -4.29 6.44 -10.88
N GLN A 194 -3.77 6.03 -12.03
CA GLN A 194 -2.93 4.84 -12.15
C GLN A 194 -1.53 5.07 -11.54
N ILE A 195 -0.91 3.98 -11.11
CA ILE A 195 0.53 3.95 -10.82
C ILE A 195 1.27 4.11 -12.15
N THR A 196 2.27 4.99 -12.14
CA THR A 196 3.06 5.32 -13.32
C THR A 196 4.18 4.30 -13.55
N GLU A 197 4.75 4.22 -14.75
CA GLU A 197 5.82 3.24 -15.03
C GLU A 197 7.07 3.45 -14.18
N LEU A 198 7.41 4.70 -13.83
CA LEU A 198 8.50 5.00 -12.90
C LEU A 198 8.24 4.38 -11.52
N GLU A 199 7.01 4.53 -11.04
CA GLU A 199 6.56 4.01 -9.75
C GLU A 199 6.46 2.47 -9.75
N LEU A 200 5.97 1.86 -10.83
CA LEU A 200 5.96 0.40 -10.99
C LEU A 200 7.39 -0.16 -11.07
N CYS A 201 8.32 0.53 -11.74
CA CYS A 201 9.72 0.16 -11.75
C CYS A 201 10.30 0.14 -10.32
N ALA A 202 10.02 1.19 -9.54
CA ALA A 202 10.44 1.29 -8.14
C ALA A 202 9.86 0.17 -7.27
N ILE A 203 8.57 -0.15 -7.43
CA ILE A 203 7.94 -1.29 -6.75
C ILE A 203 8.70 -2.58 -7.11
N GLY A 204 8.97 -2.81 -8.40
CA GLY A 204 9.71 -3.99 -8.86
C GLY A 204 11.14 -4.08 -8.31
N VAL A 205 11.91 -2.99 -8.35
CA VAL A 205 13.29 -2.96 -7.80
C VAL A 205 13.28 -3.24 -6.30
N LEU A 206 12.38 -2.59 -5.54
CA LEU A 206 12.32 -2.75 -4.10
C LEU A 206 11.91 -4.17 -3.70
N TRP A 207 10.81 -4.70 -4.24
CA TRP A 207 10.31 -6.03 -3.88
C TRP A 207 11.23 -7.16 -4.37
N LYS A 208 11.89 -6.99 -5.52
CA LYS A 208 12.97 -7.90 -5.94
C LYS A 208 14.09 -7.92 -4.90
N SER A 209 14.56 -6.75 -4.45
CA SER A 209 15.64 -6.69 -3.45
C SER A 209 15.27 -7.35 -2.12
N ILE A 210 14.00 -7.25 -1.70
CA ILE A 210 13.49 -7.92 -0.51
C ILE A 210 13.47 -9.44 -0.70
N GLY A 211 13.00 -9.93 -1.85
CA GLY A 211 13.01 -11.37 -2.12
C GLY A 211 14.42 -11.95 -2.23
N GLU A 212 15.39 -11.20 -2.77
CA GLU A 212 16.81 -11.55 -2.75
C GLU A 212 17.34 -11.64 -1.30
N ALA A 213 17.03 -10.64 -0.47
CA ALA A 213 17.41 -10.64 0.95
C ALA A 213 16.72 -11.75 1.76
N MET A 214 15.60 -12.26 1.27
CA MET A 214 14.88 -13.42 1.83
C MET A 214 15.33 -14.77 1.26
N GLU A 215 16.34 -14.78 0.38
CA GLU A 215 16.86 -15.98 -0.28
C GLU A 215 15.75 -16.76 -1.02
N ILE A 216 14.85 -16.04 -1.68
CA ILE A 216 13.80 -16.62 -2.53
C ILE A 216 14.39 -16.83 -3.93
N PRO A 217 14.45 -18.07 -4.44
CA PRO A 217 14.95 -18.31 -5.79
C PRO A 217 13.93 -17.80 -6.81
N TYR A 218 14.45 -17.22 -7.89
CA TYR A 218 13.64 -16.72 -9.00
C TYR A 218 13.66 -17.63 -10.23
N ASP A 219 14.14 -18.89 -10.11
CA ASP A 219 14.31 -19.80 -11.26
C ASP A 219 13.03 -20.04 -12.08
N ALA A 220 11.86 -19.83 -11.46
CA ALA A 220 10.57 -19.91 -12.13
C ALA A 220 10.29 -18.75 -13.09
N LEU A 221 11.04 -17.64 -12.96
CA LEU A 221 10.91 -16.45 -13.81
C LEU A 221 11.88 -16.54 -15.01
N PRO A 222 11.40 -16.26 -16.24
CA PRO A 222 12.18 -16.44 -17.47
C PRO A 222 13.56 -15.78 -17.47
N SER A 223 13.66 -14.54 -16.98
CA SER A 223 14.91 -13.77 -17.04
C SER A 223 15.82 -13.98 -15.82
N SER A 224 15.50 -14.91 -14.92
CA SER A 224 16.30 -15.16 -13.71
C SER A 224 17.77 -15.48 -13.98
N ARG A 225 18.07 -16.16 -15.10
CA ARG A 225 19.43 -16.58 -15.48
C ARG A 225 20.24 -15.48 -16.15
N CYS A 226 19.60 -14.57 -16.87
CA CYS A 226 20.25 -13.48 -17.60
C CYS A 226 20.14 -12.12 -16.88
N GLY A 227 19.31 -12.03 -15.86
CA GLY A 227 18.95 -10.80 -15.18
C GLY A 227 17.86 -10.02 -15.92
N TRP A 228 17.18 -9.16 -15.17
CA TRP A 228 16.19 -8.21 -15.71
C TRP A 228 16.87 -6.87 -15.99
N ARG A 229 16.42 -6.15 -17.02
CA ARG A 229 16.89 -4.79 -17.32
C ARG A 229 16.54 -3.79 -16.23
N ASN A 230 15.39 -3.96 -15.60
CA ASN A 230 14.82 -3.02 -14.63
C ASN A 230 13.75 -3.71 -13.76
N GLY A 231 13.18 -2.98 -12.80
CA GLY A 231 12.10 -3.49 -11.96
C GLY A 231 10.79 -3.75 -12.69
N LEU A 232 10.50 -3.06 -13.81
CA LEU A 232 9.28 -3.29 -14.59
C LEU A 232 9.25 -4.68 -15.22
N GLU A 233 10.38 -5.11 -15.78
CA GLU A 233 10.50 -6.43 -16.41
C GLU A 233 10.34 -7.54 -15.37
N TRP A 234 10.99 -7.40 -14.20
CA TRP A 234 10.80 -8.33 -13.09
C TRP A 234 9.34 -8.36 -12.60
N LEU A 235 8.72 -7.20 -12.39
CA LEU A 235 7.34 -7.11 -11.90
C LEU A 235 6.34 -7.71 -12.92
N ARG A 236 6.60 -7.53 -14.21
CA ARG A 236 5.78 -8.11 -15.29
C ARG A 236 5.90 -9.64 -15.30
N GLU A 237 7.12 -10.17 -15.33
CA GLU A 237 7.33 -11.62 -15.29
C GLU A 237 6.73 -12.25 -14.03
N LEU A 238 6.86 -11.58 -12.88
CA LEU A 238 6.25 -12.04 -11.63
C LEU A 238 4.72 -12.08 -11.73
N SER A 239 4.09 -11.07 -12.34
CA SER A 239 2.64 -11.03 -12.54
C SER A 239 2.16 -12.11 -13.51
N GLU A 240 2.89 -12.32 -14.61
CA GLU A 240 2.57 -13.37 -15.59
C GLU A 240 2.69 -14.76 -14.95
N TRP A 241 3.77 -14.99 -14.20
CA TRP A 241 3.99 -16.23 -13.47
C TRP A 241 2.91 -16.47 -12.40
N SER A 242 2.61 -15.48 -11.56
CA SER A 242 1.63 -15.66 -10.47
C SER A 242 0.22 -15.91 -11.01
N SER A 243 -0.17 -15.24 -12.09
CA SER A 243 -1.52 -15.41 -12.66
C SER A 243 -1.67 -16.72 -13.42
N ALA A 244 -0.61 -17.26 -14.00
CA ALA A 244 -0.65 -18.61 -14.58
C ALA A 244 -0.82 -19.71 -13.52
N ASP A 245 -0.35 -19.46 -12.30
CA ASP A 245 -0.30 -20.43 -11.21
C ASP A 245 -1.39 -20.23 -10.12
N GLU A 246 -2.17 -19.15 -10.21
CA GLU A 246 -3.25 -18.78 -9.27
C GLU A 246 -4.26 -19.93 -9.08
N GLY A 247 -4.62 -20.64 -10.16
CA GLY A 247 -5.52 -21.80 -10.11
C GLY A 247 -4.92 -23.07 -9.52
N GLY A 248 -3.59 -23.14 -9.40
CA GLY A 248 -2.86 -24.24 -8.73
C GLY A 248 -2.56 -23.94 -7.25
N HIS A 249 -2.43 -22.66 -6.90
CA HIS A 249 -2.03 -22.23 -5.55
C HIS A 249 -3.21 -21.88 -4.64
N MET A 250 -4.34 -21.38 -5.17
CA MET A 250 -5.47 -20.96 -4.34
C MET A 250 -6.70 -21.85 -4.55
N ILE A 251 -7.40 -22.13 -3.45
CA ILE A 251 -8.73 -22.76 -3.49
C ILE A 251 -9.79 -21.64 -3.35
N PRO A 252 -10.86 -21.63 -4.17
CA PRO A 252 -11.94 -20.65 -4.10
C PRO A 252 -12.67 -20.58 -2.75
#